data_AF-A0A0C4EXQ1-F1
#
_entry.id   AF-A0A0C4EXQ1-F1
#
_cell.length_a   1.000
_cell.length_b   1.000
_cell.length_c   1.000
_cell.angle_alpha   90.00
_cell.angle_beta   90.00
_cell.angle_gamma   90.00
#
_symmetry.space_group_name_H-M   'P 1'
#
loop_
_entity.id
_entity.type
_entity.pdbx_description
1 polymer ?
#
loop_
_entity_poly.entity_id
_entity_poly.type
_entity_poly.pdbx_seq_one_letter_code
_entity_poly.pdbx_strand_id
1 'polypeptide(L)'
;MTFGMSAGATESIVVVPFELVKIRLQDRNSSYKGPLDVVMKTVKAQGIFGLYGGLESTFWRWWNGGYFASIFKIRAMMPKADSKTREVVNNFISGSIGGCLGTMVNTPFDVVKSRIQNAVVLPGEKPKYGWTYPAIVTIAKEEGAAALYKGFIPKVLRLAPGGGVLLVVVEVVTGYFRKQLGSPYSI
;
A
#
# COMPACT_ATOMS: atom_id res chain seq x y z
N MET A 1 18.98 0.20 1.57
CA MET A 1 17.70 0.93 1.66
C MET A 1 17.47 1.86 0.46
N THR A 2 18.46 2.62 0.02
CA THR A 2 18.37 3.53 -1.15
C THR A 2 17.94 2.85 -2.45
N PHE A 3 18.54 1.71 -2.83
CA PHE A 3 18.17 0.98 -4.06
C PHE A 3 16.70 0.50 -4.09
N GLY A 4 16.14 0.13 -2.94
CA GLY A 4 14.73 -0.28 -2.85
C GLY A 4 13.76 0.89 -3.03
N MET A 5 14.15 2.10 -2.60
CA MET A 5 13.36 3.32 -2.80
C MET A 5 13.38 3.76 -4.26
N SER A 6 14.54 3.64 -4.94
CA SER A 6 14.68 3.92 -6.37
C SER A 6 13.86 2.96 -7.23
N ALA A 7 13.88 1.66 -6.92
CA ALA A 7 13.08 0.67 -7.63
C ALA A 7 11.57 0.93 -7.48
N GLY A 8 11.11 1.22 -6.25
CA GLY A 8 9.71 1.55 -5.98
C GLY A 8 9.25 2.85 -6.67
N ALA A 9 10.14 3.84 -6.79
CA ALA A 9 9.90 5.07 -7.54
C ALA A 9 9.67 4.80 -9.03
N THR A 10 10.52 3.99 -9.67
CA THR A 10 10.37 3.65 -11.09
C THR A 10 9.15 2.78 -11.34
N GLU A 11 8.88 1.80 -10.47
CA GLU A 11 7.67 0.97 -10.54
C GLU A 11 6.39 1.83 -10.47
N SER A 12 6.37 2.83 -9.59
CA SER A 12 5.20 3.69 -9.40
C SER A 12 4.81 4.45 -10.67
N ILE A 13 5.75 4.79 -11.54
CA ILE A 13 5.46 5.46 -12.81
C ILE A 13 4.62 4.56 -13.72
N VAL A 14 4.97 3.27 -13.78
CA VAL A 14 4.24 2.31 -14.64
C VAL A 14 2.92 1.89 -13.99
N VAL A 15 2.90 1.73 -12.67
CA VAL A 15 1.78 1.11 -11.93
C VAL A 15 0.64 2.10 -11.64
N VAL A 16 0.94 3.38 -11.40
CA VAL A 16 -0.08 4.37 -11.00
C VAL A 16 -1.25 4.52 -11.98
N PRO A 17 -1.05 4.53 -13.32
CA PRO A 17 -2.18 4.55 -14.26
C PRO A 17 -3.12 3.35 -14.11
N PHE A 18 -2.58 2.15 -13.86
CA PHE A 18 -3.39 0.94 -13.66
C PHE A 18 -4.11 0.96 -12.31
N GLU A 19 -3.44 1.43 -11.26
CA GLU A 19 -4.06 1.60 -9.94
C GLU A 19 -5.22 2.59 -9.99
N LEU A 20 -5.07 3.72 -10.68
CA LEU A 20 -6.14 4.71 -10.85
C LEU A 20 -7.36 4.09 -11.53
N VAL A 21 -7.16 3.31 -12.60
CA VAL A 21 -8.25 2.61 -13.29
C VAL A 21 -8.93 1.61 -12.36
N LYS A 22 -8.15 0.81 -11.63
CA LYS A 22 -8.69 -0.17 -10.68
C LYS A 22 -9.50 0.51 -9.58
N ILE A 23 -9.00 1.59 -8.99
CA ILE A 23 -9.65 2.30 -7.88
C ILE A 23 -10.98 2.92 -8.35
N ARG A 24 -11.01 3.56 -9.53
CA ARG A 24 -12.26 4.12 -10.09
C ARG A 24 -13.27 3.04 -10.45
N LEU A 25 -12.84 1.86 -10.89
CA LEU A 25 -13.75 0.73 -11.16
C LEU A 25 -14.27 0.07 -9.87
N GLN A 26 -13.45 0.05 -8.82
CA GLN A 26 -13.82 -0.54 -7.52
C GLN A 26 -14.60 0.43 -6.62
N ASP A 27 -14.75 1.68 -7.02
CA ASP A 27 -15.63 2.62 -6.33
C ASP A 27 -17.09 2.14 -6.43
N ARG A 28 -17.78 2.11 -5.29
CA ARG A 28 -19.17 1.68 -5.18
C ARG A 28 -20.12 2.56 -6.00
N ASN A 29 -19.73 3.81 -6.25
CA ASN A 29 -20.49 4.77 -7.05
C ASN A 29 -19.93 4.92 -8.49
N SER A 30 -19.13 3.95 -8.95
CA SER A 30 -18.54 3.99 -10.28
C SER A 30 -19.60 4.04 -11.38
N SER A 31 -19.53 5.08 -12.22
CA SER A 31 -20.33 5.22 -13.44
C SER A 31 -19.59 4.76 -14.71
N TYR A 32 -18.47 4.05 -14.53
CA TYR A 32 -17.60 3.61 -15.63
C TYR A 32 -17.99 2.21 -16.12
N LYS A 33 -18.07 2.05 -17.44
CA LYS A 33 -18.47 0.78 -18.07
C LYS A 33 -17.33 -0.25 -18.13
N GLY A 34 -16.09 0.21 -17.98
CA GLY A 34 -14.91 -0.65 -18.01
C GLY A 34 -13.60 0.12 -17.98
N PRO A 35 -12.46 -0.58 -18.01
CA PRO A 35 -11.12 0.01 -17.89
C PRO A 35 -10.83 1.09 -18.94
N LEU A 36 -11.18 0.81 -20.20
CA LEU A 36 -10.96 1.74 -21.31
C LEU A 36 -11.85 3.01 -21.19
N ASP A 37 -13.06 2.86 -20.68
CA ASP A 37 -13.98 3.98 -20.43
C ASP A 37 -13.41 4.92 -19.35
N VAL A 38 -12.78 4.37 -18.30
CA VAL A 38 -12.06 5.16 -17.30
C VAL A 38 -10.92 5.95 -17.95
N VAL A 39 -10.08 5.30 -18.75
CA VAL A 39 -8.92 5.95 -19.39
C VAL A 39 -9.39 7.07 -20.32
N MET A 40 -10.33 6.80 -21.23
CA MET A 40 -10.80 7.79 -22.20
C MET A 40 -11.44 9.00 -21.52
N LYS A 41 -12.32 8.78 -20.52
CA LYS A 41 -12.94 9.88 -19.78
C LYS A 41 -11.92 10.68 -18.96
N THR A 42 -10.93 10.01 -18.37
CA THR A 42 -9.88 10.68 -17.60
C THR A 42 -9.00 11.55 -18.48
N VAL A 43 -8.54 11.01 -19.62
CA VAL A 43 -7.71 11.76 -20.58
C VAL A 43 -8.49 12.94 -21.18
N LYS A 44 -9.78 12.75 -21.48
CA LYS A 44 -10.63 13.82 -22.01
C LYS A 44 -10.89 14.95 -20.99
N ALA A 45 -10.97 14.63 -19.70
CA ALA A 45 -11.26 15.61 -18.66
C ALA A 45 -10.01 16.30 -18.09
N GLN A 46 -8.91 15.56 -17.90
CA GLN A 46 -7.73 16.00 -17.15
C GLN A 46 -6.43 15.92 -17.97
N GLY A 47 -6.49 15.48 -19.22
CA GLY A 47 -5.31 15.20 -20.05
C GLY A 47 -4.59 13.91 -19.64
N ILE A 48 -3.50 13.60 -20.35
CA ILE A 48 -2.74 12.36 -20.13
C ILE A 48 -2.09 12.29 -18.74
N PHE A 49 -1.74 13.44 -18.17
CA PHE A 49 -1.17 13.55 -16.83
C PHE A 49 -2.21 13.29 -15.72
N GLY A 50 -3.50 13.37 -16.00
CA GLY A 50 -4.56 12.99 -15.05
C GLY A 50 -4.49 11.52 -14.62
N LEU A 51 -3.94 10.65 -15.49
CA LEU A 51 -3.71 9.23 -15.17
C LEU A 51 -2.65 9.03 -14.08
N TYR A 52 -1.82 10.03 -13.81
CA TYR A 52 -0.79 10.02 -12.77
C TYR A 52 -1.24 10.69 -11.47
N GLY A 53 -2.54 11.00 -11.34
CA GLY A 53 -3.11 11.51 -10.10
C GLY A 53 -2.80 10.58 -8.91
N GLY A 54 -2.19 11.12 -7.86
CA GLY A 54 -1.77 10.34 -6.67
C GLY A 54 -0.39 9.69 -6.76
N LEU A 55 0.39 9.94 -7.82
CA LEU A 55 1.80 9.53 -7.90
C LEU A 55 2.62 10.08 -6.71
N GLU A 56 2.37 11.32 -6.32
CA GLU A 56 3.02 11.99 -5.18
C GLU A 56 2.75 11.29 -3.84
N SER A 57 1.50 10.90 -3.59
CA SER A 57 1.11 10.11 -2.42
C SER A 57 1.85 8.75 -2.40
N THR A 58 2.05 8.16 -3.58
CA THR A 58 2.80 6.92 -3.74
C THR A 58 4.27 7.15 -3.37
N PHE A 59 4.89 8.23 -3.83
CA PHE A 59 6.25 8.61 -3.42
C PHE A 59 6.37 8.83 -1.90
N TRP A 60 5.40 9.49 -1.26
CA TRP A 60 5.37 9.66 0.19
C TRP A 60 5.22 8.34 0.95
N ARG A 61 4.49 7.37 0.40
CA ARG A 61 4.44 6.01 0.94
C ARG A 61 5.83 5.35 0.96
N TRP A 62 6.67 5.61 -0.04
CA TRP A 62 8.06 5.12 -0.09
C TRP A 62 9.04 5.90 0.80
N TRP A 63 8.76 7.18 1.08
CA TRP A 63 9.49 7.99 2.08
C TRP A 63 9.27 7.51 3.54
N ASN A 64 8.58 6.40 3.76
CA ASN A 64 8.49 5.77 5.08
C ASN A 64 9.78 5.01 5.46
N GLY A 65 10.92 5.70 5.52
CA GLY A 65 12.10 5.22 6.25
C GLY A 65 11.76 4.86 7.71
N GLY A 66 10.74 5.52 8.29
CA GLY A 66 10.17 5.21 9.60
C GLY A 66 9.56 3.81 9.72
N TYR A 67 8.98 3.24 8.65
CA TYR A 67 8.42 1.88 8.66
C TYR A 67 9.53 0.83 8.85
N PHE A 68 10.59 0.93 8.05
CA PHE A 68 11.75 0.05 8.20
C PHE A 68 12.48 0.29 9.52
N ALA A 69 12.68 1.55 9.94
CA ALA A 69 13.28 1.87 11.24
C ALA A 69 12.49 1.30 12.43
N SER A 70 11.15 1.34 12.37
CA SER A 70 10.28 0.77 13.40
C SER A 70 10.40 -0.76 13.45
N ILE A 71 10.43 -1.42 12.30
CA ILE A 71 10.62 -2.88 12.21
C ILE A 71 11.99 -3.29 12.76
N PHE A 72 13.06 -2.58 12.38
CA PHE A 72 14.42 -2.87 12.89
C PHE A 72 14.52 -2.63 14.40
N LYS A 73 13.91 -1.55 14.91
CA LYS A 73 13.91 -1.25 16.36
C LYS A 73 13.08 -2.26 17.16
N ILE A 74 11.94 -2.69 16.64
CA ILE A 74 11.11 -3.74 17.27
C ILE A 74 11.84 -5.09 17.25
N ARG A 75 12.46 -5.46 16.12
CA ARG A 75 13.27 -6.68 16.04
C ARG A 75 14.47 -6.67 16.98
N ALA A 76 15.09 -5.51 17.18
CA ALA A 76 16.21 -5.35 18.11
C ALA A 76 15.80 -5.47 19.60
N MET A 77 14.53 -5.20 19.93
CA MET A 77 14.01 -5.33 21.30
C MET A 77 13.47 -6.72 21.64
N MET A 78 13.42 -7.66 20.68
CA MET A 78 12.93 -9.02 20.95
C MET A 78 14.04 -9.96 21.45
N PRO A 79 13.74 -10.83 22.43
CA PRO A 79 14.69 -11.84 22.88
C PRO A 79 15.06 -12.80 21.74
N LYS A 80 16.35 -13.14 21.62
CA LYS A 80 16.83 -14.11 20.63
C LYS A 80 16.18 -15.46 20.88
N ALA A 81 15.64 -16.07 19.82
CA ALA A 81 14.94 -17.34 19.93
C ALA A 81 15.93 -18.50 20.09
N ASP A 82 15.67 -19.36 21.08
CA ASP A 82 16.49 -20.54 21.41
C ASP A 82 15.99 -21.82 20.72
N SER A 83 14.85 -21.74 20.02
CA SER A 83 14.18 -22.88 19.37
C SER A 83 13.36 -22.43 18.16
N LYS A 84 13.26 -23.29 17.14
CA LYS A 84 12.59 -23.03 15.86
C LYS A 84 11.10 -22.65 16.03
N THR A 85 10.40 -23.24 16.99
CA THR A 85 9.01 -22.87 17.32
C THR A 85 8.93 -21.46 17.93
N ARG A 86 9.89 -21.11 18.81
CA ARG A 86 9.95 -19.80 19.46
C ARG A 86 10.38 -18.71 18.49
N GLU A 87 11.18 -19.07 17.49
CA GLU A 87 11.55 -18.21 16.37
C GLU A 87 10.34 -17.87 15.49
N VAL A 88 9.50 -18.86 15.14
CA VAL A 88 8.25 -18.63 14.40
C VAL A 88 7.31 -17.71 15.17
N VAL A 89 7.13 -17.94 16.48
CA VAL A 89 6.27 -17.11 17.34
C VAL A 89 6.82 -15.69 17.47
N ASN A 90 8.12 -15.51 17.72
CA ASN A 90 8.75 -14.19 17.78
C ASN A 90 8.66 -13.45 16.44
N ASN A 91 8.85 -14.15 15.32
CA ASN A 91 8.67 -13.57 13.99
C ASN A 91 7.22 -13.15 13.74
N PHE A 92 6.25 -13.94 14.18
CA PHE A 92 4.83 -13.60 14.05
C PHE A 92 4.44 -12.37 14.89
N ILE A 93 4.87 -12.31 16.15
CA ILE A 93 4.60 -11.17 17.04
C ILE A 93 5.31 -9.90 16.52
N SER A 94 6.57 -10.01 16.11
CA SER A 94 7.32 -8.88 15.54
C SER A 94 6.72 -8.37 14.24
N GLY A 95 6.30 -9.28 13.37
CA GLY A 95 5.63 -8.95 12.12
C GLY A 95 4.27 -8.31 12.35
N SER A 96 3.52 -8.78 13.35
CA SER A 96 2.20 -8.23 13.71
C SER A 96 2.30 -6.82 14.28
N ILE A 97 3.20 -6.60 15.24
CA ILE A 97 3.40 -5.27 15.84
C ILE A 97 4.00 -4.30 14.80
N GLY A 98 5.04 -4.74 14.07
CA GLY A 98 5.65 -3.94 13.01
C GLY A 98 4.67 -3.61 11.89
N GLY A 99 3.82 -4.57 11.50
CA GLY A 99 2.77 -4.40 10.51
C GLY A 99 1.67 -3.44 10.96
N CYS A 100 1.24 -3.51 12.23
CA CYS A 100 0.30 -2.57 12.82
C CYS A 100 0.85 -1.15 12.84
N LEU A 101 2.08 -0.95 13.35
CA LEU A 101 2.71 0.38 13.37
C LEU A 101 2.89 0.94 11.96
N GLY A 102 3.35 0.12 11.03
CA GLY A 102 3.45 0.50 9.63
C GLY A 102 2.11 0.86 9.01
N THR A 103 1.06 0.14 9.38
CA THR A 103 -0.29 0.43 8.91
C THR A 103 -0.81 1.73 9.50
N MET A 104 -0.54 2.05 10.77
CA MET A 104 -0.93 3.33 11.37
C MET A 104 -0.33 4.51 10.63
N VAL A 105 0.95 4.44 10.27
CA VAL A 105 1.62 5.53 9.52
C VAL A 105 1.12 5.61 8.09
N ASN A 106 0.92 4.48 7.40
CA ASN A 106 0.54 4.46 5.99
C ASN A 106 -0.96 4.76 5.73
N THR A 107 -1.85 4.48 6.69
CA THR A 107 -3.30 4.55 6.44
C THR A 107 -3.78 5.97 6.08
N PRO A 108 -3.33 7.06 6.74
CA PRO A 108 -3.68 8.42 6.32
C PRO A 108 -3.29 8.73 4.87
N PHE A 109 -2.11 8.28 4.42
CA PHE A 109 -1.64 8.50 3.06
C PHE A 109 -2.42 7.68 2.03
N ASP A 110 -2.80 6.45 2.36
CA ASP A 110 -3.63 5.61 1.48
C ASP A 110 -5.05 6.17 1.34
N VAL A 111 -5.63 6.73 2.43
CA VAL A 111 -6.93 7.41 2.36
C VAL A 111 -6.85 8.62 1.45
N VAL A 112 -5.83 9.48 1.63
CA VAL A 112 -5.59 10.65 0.78
C VAL A 112 -5.40 10.25 -0.68
N LYS A 113 -4.64 9.18 -0.95
CA LYS A 113 -4.47 8.63 -2.30
C LYS A 113 -5.81 8.29 -2.94
N SER A 114 -6.63 7.53 -2.22
CA SER A 114 -7.95 7.11 -2.72
C SER A 114 -8.87 8.30 -2.98
N ARG A 115 -8.82 9.34 -2.12
CA ARG A 115 -9.60 10.57 -2.28
C ARG A 115 -9.14 11.40 -3.48
N ILE A 116 -7.83 11.54 -3.69
CA ILE A 116 -7.27 12.23 -4.87
C ILE A 116 -7.65 11.47 -6.15
N GLN A 117 -7.53 10.15 -6.17
CA GLN A 117 -7.78 9.33 -7.36
C GLN A 117 -9.27 9.21 -7.72
N ASN A 118 -10.15 9.20 -6.71
CA ASN A 118 -11.60 9.22 -6.89
C ASN A 118 -12.17 10.61 -7.13
N ALA A 119 -11.42 11.69 -6.93
CA ALA A 119 -11.91 13.03 -7.21
C ALA A 119 -12.24 13.17 -8.71
N VAL A 120 -13.53 13.39 -8.98
CA VAL A 120 -14.00 13.77 -10.32
C VAL A 120 -13.66 15.24 -10.51
N VAL A 121 -12.73 15.52 -11.42
CA VAL A 121 -12.40 16.90 -11.81
C VAL A 121 -13.14 17.19 -13.10
N LEU A 122 -14.05 18.17 -13.07
CA LEU A 122 -14.74 18.62 -14.27
C LEU A 122 -13.76 19.37 -15.20
N PRO A 123 -13.96 19.32 -16.52
CA PRO A 123 -13.09 20.03 -17.46
C PRO A 123 -13.04 21.53 -17.13
N GLY A 124 -11.85 22.05 -16.82
CA GLY A 124 -11.64 23.46 -16.49
C GLY A 124 -11.68 23.82 -14.99
N GLU A 125 -12.04 22.88 -14.10
CA GLU A 125 -11.95 23.09 -12.65
C GLU A 125 -10.60 22.65 -12.09
N LYS A 126 -10.14 23.35 -11.04
CA LYS A 126 -8.96 22.92 -10.29
C LYS A 126 -9.31 21.66 -9.49
N PRO A 127 -8.42 20.64 -9.44
CA PRO A 127 -8.62 19.48 -8.61
C PRO A 127 -8.89 19.87 -7.15
N LYS A 128 -9.94 19.32 -6.53
CA LYS A 128 -10.26 19.57 -5.10
C LYS A 128 -9.07 19.30 -4.18
N TYR A 129 -8.25 18.32 -4.54
CA TYR A 129 -7.04 17.95 -3.83
C TYR A 129 -5.83 18.18 -4.74
N GLY A 130 -5.15 19.31 -4.55
CA GLY A 130 -3.97 19.67 -5.33
C GLY A 130 -2.74 18.84 -4.97
N TRP A 131 -2.49 18.62 -3.67
CA TRP A 131 -1.31 17.92 -3.14
C TRP A 131 -1.66 17.10 -1.89
N THR A 132 -0.81 16.11 -1.57
CA THR A 132 -1.03 15.15 -0.46
C THR A 132 -1.15 15.85 0.91
N TYR A 133 -0.26 16.78 1.25
CA TYR A 133 -0.30 17.49 2.55
C TYR A 133 -1.53 18.38 2.72
N PRO A 134 -1.85 19.29 1.76
CA PRO A 134 -3.10 20.04 1.79
C PRO A 134 -4.32 19.12 1.88
N ALA A 135 -4.33 18.01 1.15
CA ALA A 135 -5.42 17.06 1.18
C ALA A 135 -5.62 16.40 2.55
N ILE A 136 -4.54 16.06 3.28
CA ILE A 136 -4.64 15.57 4.67
C ILE A 136 -5.36 16.61 5.55
N VAL A 137 -4.96 17.87 5.46
CA VAL A 137 -5.55 18.95 6.26
C VAL A 137 -7.00 19.20 5.86
N THR A 138 -7.30 19.22 4.56
CA THR A 138 -8.67 19.39 4.05
C THR A 138 -9.57 18.25 4.51
N ILE A 139 -9.14 17.00 4.38
CA ILE A 139 -9.93 15.84 4.83
C ILE A 139 -10.14 15.89 6.34
N ALA A 140 -9.10 16.21 7.12
CA ALA A 140 -9.22 16.33 8.57
C ALA A 140 -10.18 17.45 9.00
N LYS A 141 -10.24 18.55 8.26
CA LYS A 141 -11.15 19.67 8.53
C LYS A 141 -12.59 19.42 8.06
N GLU A 142 -12.78 18.81 6.90
CA GLU A 142 -14.10 18.59 6.30
C GLU A 142 -14.79 17.31 6.81
N GLU A 143 -14.05 16.20 6.92
CA GLU A 143 -14.57 14.88 7.32
C GLU A 143 -14.19 14.47 8.75
N GLY A 144 -13.29 15.22 9.39
CA GLY A 144 -12.74 14.92 10.72
C GLY A 144 -11.47 14.06 10.69
N ALA A 145 -10.66 14.16 11.75
CA ALA A 145 -9.40 13.41 11.85
C ALA A 145 -9.59 11.87 11.80
N ALA A 146 -10.74 11.37 12.25
CA ALA A 146 -11.08 9.94 12.17
C ALA A 146 -11.23 9.45 10.71
N ALA A 147 -11.54 10.33 9.76
CA ALA A 147 -11.68 9.97 8.35
C ALA A 147 -10.37 9.47 7.74
N LEU A 148 -9.22 9.97 8.21
CA LEU A 148 -7.89 9.54 7.79
C LEU A 148 -7.57 8.08 8.15
N TYR A 149 -8.33 7.48 9.06
CA TYR A 149 -8.16 6.09 9.48
C TYR A 149 -9.32 5.19 9.02
N LYS A 150 -10.22 5.68 8.15
CA LYS A 150 -11.26 4.84 7.52
C LYS A 150 -10.58 3.72 6.72
N GLY A 151 -10.82 2.48 7.14
CA GLY A 151 -10.20 1.28 6.55
C GLY A 151 -9.02 0.69 7.35
N PHE A 152 -8.62 1.31 8.47
CA PHE A 152 -7.55 0.78 9.33
C PHE A 152 -7.85 -0.63 9.86
N ILE A 153 -9.03 -0.81 10.48
CA ILE A 153 -9.47 -2.10 11.06
C ILE A 153 -9.45 -3.23 10.03
N PRO A 154 -10.13 -3.13 8.87
CA PRO A 154 -10.11 -4.21 7.88
C PRO A 154 -8.70 -4.45 7.32
N LYS A 155 -7.83 -3.43 7.27
CA LYS A 155 -6.45 -3.58 6.82
C LYS A 155 -5.60 -4.35 7.83
N VAL A 156 -5.73 -4.07 9.12
CA VAL A 156 -5.07 -4.82 10.20
C VAL A 156 -5.59 -6.26 10.27
N LEU A 157 -6.91 -6.45 10.20
CA LEU A 157 -7.51 -7.79 10.18
C LEU A 157 -7.07 -8.63 8.98
N ARG A 158 -6.75 -8.00 7.84
CA ARG A 158 -6.20 -8.69 6.67
C ARG A 158 -4.74 -9.12 6.85
N LEU A 159 -3.94 -8.44 7.68
CA LEU A 159 -2.52 -8.75 7.84
C LEU A 159 -2.28 -10.14 8.45
N ALA A 160 -3.05 -10.51 9.48
CA ALA A 160 -2.92 -11.79 10.17
C ALA A 160 -3.17 -13.02 9.26
N PRO A 161 -4.33 -13.15 8.58
CA PRO A 161 -4.57 -14.28 7.68
C PRO A 161 -3.76 -14.17 6.38
N GLY A 162 -3.56 -12.95 5.84
CA GLY A 162 -2.81 -12.76 4.60
C GLY A 162 -1.35 -13.20 4.71
N GLY A 163 -0.70 -12.88 5.83
CA GLY A 163 0.67 -13.34 6.11
C GLY A 163 0.73 -14.85 6.34
N GLY A 164 -0.20 -15.42 7.10
CA GLY A 164 -0.26 -16.85 7.37
C GLY A 164 -0.43 -17.68 6.10
N VAL A 165 -1.38 -17.31 5.24
CA VAL A 165 -1.61 -18.00 3.96
C VAL A 165 -0.39 -17.90 3.06
N LEU A 166 0.25 -16.73 2.99
CA LEU A 166 1.47 -16.56 2.19
C LEU A 166 2.59 -17.50 2.67
N LEU A 167 2.82 -17.59 3.98
CA LEU A 167 3.84 -18.49 4.54
C LEU A 167 3.54 -19.95 4.22
N VAL A 168 2.29 -20.39 4.39
CA VAL A 168 1.87 -21.76 4.07
C VAL A 168 2.09 -22.05 2.58
N VAL A 169 1.68 -21.14 1.70
CA VAL A 169 1.86 -21.30 0.25
C VAL A 169 3.33 -21.37 -0.10
N VAL A 170 4.16 -20.48 0.45
CA VAL A 170 5.61 -20.49 0.21
C VAL A 170 6.24 -21.79 0.71
N GLU A 171 5.85 -22.28 1.88
CA GLU A 171 6.39 -23.53 2.44
C GLU A 171 6.00 -24.76 1.61
N VAL A 172 4.74 -24.84 1.19
CA VAL A 172 4.24 -25.93 0.32
C VAL A 172 4.92 -25.91 -1.04
N VAL A 173 4.96 -24.75 -1.71
CA VAL A 173 5.52 -24.60 -3.05
C VAL A 173 7.03 -24.81 -3.03
N THR A 174 7.74 -24.18 -2.09
CA THR A 174 9.20 -24.38 -1.95
C THR A 174 9.52 -25.82 -1.56
N GLY A 175 8.72 -26.43 -0.70
CA GLY A 175 8.85 -27.84 -0.33
C GLY A 175 8.67 -28.78 -1.52
N TYR A 176 7.70 -28.50 -2.41
CA TYR A 176 7.50 -29.24 -3.65
C TYR A 176 8.68 -29.07 -4.63
N PHE A 177 9.13 -27.84 -4.86
CA PHE A 177 10.29 -27.57 -5.72
C PHE A 177 11.58 -28.19 -5.17
N ARG A 178 11.82 -28.17 -3.86
CA ARG A 178 12.96 -28.85 -3.22
C ARG A 178 12.95 -30.35 -3.48
N LYS A 179 11.77 -30.99 -3.49
CA LYS A 179 11.63 -32.42 -3.77
C LYS A 179 11.90 -32.77 -5.24
N GLN A 180 11.58 -31.89 -6.18
CA GLN A 180 11.72 -32.18 -7.62
C GLN A 180 13.04 -31.72 -8.25
N LEU A 181 13.60 -30.59 -7.82
CA LEU A 181 14.75 -29.97 -8.50
C LEU A 181 16.10 -30.22 -7.79
N GLY A 182 16.10 -30.79 -6.58
CA GLY A 182 17.31 -30.87 -5.74
C GLY A 182 17.74 -29.48 -5.24
N SER A 183 18.24 -29.40 -4.01
CA SER A 183 18.45 -28.11 -3.31
C SER A 183 19.54 -27.23 -3.94
N PRO A 184 19.24 -25.97 -4.34
CA PRO A 184 20.26 -24.98 -4.61
C PRO A 184 20.28 -23.84 -3.57
N TYR A 185 19.62 -23.95 -2.42
CA TYR A 185 19.62 -22.88 -1.41
C TYR A 185 19.53 -23.44 0.03
N SER A 186 20.68 -23.82 0.56
CA SER A 186 20.94 -23.81 2.00
C SER A 186 21.24 -22.37 2.42
N ILE A 187 20.24 -21.71 3.00
CA ILE A 187 20.39 -20.48 3.77
C ILE A 187 19.97 -20.81 5.20
#